data_AF-A0A857MP76-F1
#
_entry.id   AF-A0A857MP76-F1
#
_cell.length_a   1.000
_cell.length_b   1.000
_cell.length_c   1.000
_cell.angle_alpha   90.00
_cell.angle_beta   90.00
_cell.angle_gamma   90.00
#
_symmetry.space_group_name_H-M   'P 1'
#
loop_
_entity.id
_entity.type
_entity.pdbx_description
1 polymer ?
#
loop_
_entity_poly.entity_id
_entity_poly.type
_entity_poly.pdbx_seq_one_letter_code
_entity_poly.pdbx_strand_id
1 'polypeptide(L)' 'MAGTKVGGTKAAATNKAKHGKDFYARIGAKGGKIGRTGGFAANPELARIAGAKGGKISRRRKKDAGETAKAA' A
#
# COMPACT_ATOMS: atom_id res chain seq x y z
N MET A 1 -16.13 -13.25 -7.97
CA MET A 1 -17.14 -12.40 -7.30
C MET A 1 -16.51 -11.07 -6.96
N ALA A 2 -17.22 -9.95 -7.13
CA ALA A 2 -16.72 -8.63 -6.76
C ALA A 2 -16.50 -8.55 -5.24
N GLY A 3 -15.53 -7.75 -4.80
CA GLY A 3 -15.24 -7.56 -3.37
C GLY A 3 -14.48 -8.70 -2.67
N THR A 4 -14.25 -9.85 -3.32
CA THR A 4 -13.48 -10.95 -2.72
C THR A 4 -12.00 -10.89 -3.13
N LYS A 5 -11.10 -11.44 -2.30
CA LYS A 5 -9.66 -11.52 -2.62
C LYS A 5 -9.41 -12.17 -3.98
N VAL A 6 -10.10 -13.27 -4.28
CA VAL A 6 -10.01 -14.00 -5.55
C VAL A 6 -10.50 -13.15 -6.72
N GLY A 7 -11.55 -12.33 -6.53
CA GLY A 7 -11.99 -11.38 -7.55
C GLY A 7 -10.95 -10.31 -7.83
N GLY A 8 -10.33 -9.76 -6.78
CA GLY A 8 -9.28 -8.75 -6.90
C GLY A 8 -8.03 -9.24 -7.64
N THR A 9 -7.57 -10.47 -7.37
CA THR A 9 -6.41 -11.04 -8.07
C THR A 9 -6.68 -11.26 -9.55
N LYS A 10 -7.88 -11.78 -9.90
CA LYS A 10 -8.30 -11.94 -11.29
C LYS A 10 -8.39 -10.60 -12.02
N ALA A 11 -8.97 -9.58 -11.39
CA ALA A 11 -9.04 -8.23 -11.96
C ALA A 11 -7.66 -7.63 -12.19
N ALA A 12 -6.74 -7.79 -11.22
CA ALA A 12 -5.36 -7.31 -11.36
C ALA A 12 -4.61 -8.00 -12.51
N ALA A 13 -4.81 -9.31 -12.70
CA ALA A 13 -4.23 -10.04 -13.82
C ALA A 13 -4.74 -9.52 -15.16
N THR A 14 -6.06 -9.36 -15.30
CA THR A 14 -6.69 -8.80 -16.50
C THR A 14 -6.20 -7.39 -16.80
N ASN A 15 -6.11 -6.52 -15.79
CA ASN A 15 -5.65 -5.15 -15.97
C ASN A 15 -4.19 -5.07 -16.41
N LYS A 16 -3.31 -5.89 -15.84
CA LYS A 16 -1.90 -5.98 -16.25
C LYS A 16 -1.75 -6.53 -17.66
N ALA A 17 -2.59 -7.49 -18.06
CA ALA A 17 -2.58 -8.04 -19.42
C ALA A 17 -3.07 -7.00 -20.45
N LYS A 18 -4.15 -6.28 -20.15
CA LYS A 18 -4.76 -5.31 -21.07
C LYS A 18 -3.97 -4.00 -21.20
N HIS A 19 -3.39 -3.52 -20.11
CA HIS A 19 -2.79 -2.18 -20.05
C HIS A 19 -1.29 -2.20 -19.78
N GLY A 20 -0.69 -3.38 -19.71
CA GLY A 20 0.73 -3.59 -19.45
C GLY A 20 1.10 -3.58 -17.96
N LYS A 21 2.36 -3.94 -17.69
CA LYS A 21 2.90 -4.06 -16.32
C LYS A 21 2.90 -2.72 -15.57
N ASP A 22 3.03 -1.61 -16.30
CA ASP A 22 3.13 -0.26 -15.72
C ASP A 22 1.78 0.36 -15.33
N PHE A 23 0.66 -0.29 -15.63
CA PHE A 23 -0.69 0.29 -15.49
C PHE A 23 -0.92 0.94 -14.12
N TYR A 24 -0.63 0.21 -13.04
CA TYR A 24 -0.80 0.71 -11.67
C TYR A 24 0.22 1.79 -11.30
N ALA A 25 1.46 1.70 -11.81
CA ALA A 25 2.48 2.71 -11.57
C ALA A 25 2.10 4.05 -12.21
N ARG A 26 1.59 4.02 -13.44
CA ARG A 26 1.13 5.22 -14.17
C ARG A 26 -0.07 5.89 -13.49
N ILE A 27 -1.06 5.11 -13.07
CA ILE A 27 -2.23 5.63 -12.34
C ILE A 27 -1.81 6.24 -11.00
N GLY A 28 -0.95 5.56 -10.24
CA GLY A 28 -0.42 6.06 -8.98
C GLY A 28 0.35 7.38 -9.14
N ALA A 29 1.23 7.46 -10.16
CA ALA A 29 1.99 8.67 -10.46
C ALA A 29 1.07 9.84 -10.86
N LYS A 30 0.05 9.60 -11.69
CA LYS A 30 -0.93 10.62 -12.09
C LYS A 30 -1.72 11.13 -10.88
N GLY A 31 -2.18 10.22 -10.02
CA GLY A 31 -2.88 10.58 -8.78
C GLY A 31 -2.00 11.37 -7.82
N GLY A 32 -0.74 10.96 -7.66
CA GLY A 32 0.24 11.69 -6.84
C GLY A 32 0.51 13.11 -7.34
N LYS A 33 0.64 13.30 -8.66
CA LYS A 33 0.84 14.63 -9.27
C LYS A 33 -0.38 15.55 -9.12
N ILE A 34 -1.60 15.01 -9.17
CA ILE A 34 -2.85 15.78 -9.02
C ILE A 34 -3.10 16.14 -7.55
N GLY A 35 -2.61 15.33 -6.61
CA GLY A 35 -2.73 15.56 -5.18
C GLY A 35 -2.03 16.84 -4.74
N ARG A 36 -2.80 17.93 -4.56
CA ARG A 36 -2.28 19.25 -4.14
C ARG A 36 -1.89 19.34 -2.67
N THR A 37 -2.31 18.38 -1.84
CA THR A 37 -2.05 18.38 -0.38
C THR A 37 -0.63 17.93 -0.02
N GLY A 38 0.22 17.61 -1.00
CA GLY A 38 1.62 17.23 -0.78
C GLY A 38 1.84 15.84 -0.17
N GLY A 39 0.77 15.15 0.22
CA GLY A 39 0.84 13.79 0.77
C GLY A 39 1.81 13.66 1.95
N PHE A 40 2.31 12.45 2.18
CA PHE A 40 3.29 12.17 3.24
C PHE A 40 4.73 12.57 2.89
N ALA A 41 4.99 12.92 1.62
CA ALA A 41 6.31 13.34 1.17
C ALA A 41 6.57 14.83 1.40
N ALA A 42 5.55 15.69 1.28
CA ALA A 42 5.70 17.13 1.51
C ALA A 42 5.72 17.51 3.00
N ASN A 43 5.21 16.65 3.88
CA ASN A 43 5.25 16.87 5.32
C ASN A 43 5.65 15.56 6.06
N PRO A 44 6.96 15.35 6.29
CA PRO A 44 7.46 14.17 7.00
C PRO A 44 6.90 14.02 8.41
N GLU A 45 6.62 15.12 9.12
CA GLU A 45 6.04 15.07 10.46
C GLU A 45 4.61 14.54 10.46
N LEU A 46 3.79 14.95 9.48
CA LEU A 46 2.45 14.39 9.30
C LEU A 46 2.50 12.87 9.04
N ALA A 47 3.45 12.42 8.23
CA ALA A 47 3.67 11.00 7.95
C ALA A 47 4.03 10.22 9.22
N ARG A 48 4.92 10.79 10.04
CA ARG A 48 5.32 10.22 11.32
C ARG A 48 4.13 10.07 12.27
N ILE A 49 3.31 11.11 12.42
CA ILE A 49 2.13 11.11 13.32
C ILE A 49 1.09 10.09 12.84
N ALA A 50 0.76 10.09 11.54
CA ALA A 50 -0.20 9.15 10.98
C ALA A 50 0.27 7.70 11.09
N GLY A 51 1.55 7.44 10.81
CA GLY A 51 2.17 6.13 10.96
C GLY A 51 2.14 5.63 12.41
N ALA A 52 2.50 6.49 13.37
CA ALA A 52 2.44 6.15 14.80
C ALA A 52 1.02 5.82 15.26
N LYS A 53 0.02 6.62 14.85
CA LYS A 53 -1.39 6.37 15.18
C LYS A 53 -1.89 5.05 14.58
N GLY A 54 -1.57 4.80 13.31
CA GLY A 54 -1.92 3.54 12.63
C GLY A 54 -1.28 2.32 13.28
N GLY A 55 -0.01 2.45 13.70
CA GLY A 55 0.70 1.42 14.45
C GLY A 55 0.05 1.11 15.80
N LYS A 56 -0.32 2.15 16.56
CA LYS A 56 -1.01 2.01 17.87
C LYS A 56 -2.38 1.33 17.75
N ILE A 57 -3.15 1.63 16.70
CA ILE A 57 -4.51 1.07 16.49
C ILE A 57 -4.46 -0.35 15.88
N SER A 58 -3.32 -0.75 15.31
CA SER A 58 -3.20 -2.01 14.59
C SER A 58 -3.53 -3.21 15.48
N ARG A 59 -4.44 -4.07 14.99
CA ARG A 59 -4.73 -5.39 15.58
C ARG A 59 -3.81 -6.50 15.06
N ARG A 60 -2.89 -6.19 14.13
CA ARG A 60 -1.89 -7.16 13.70
C ARG A 60 -0.88 -7.33 14.84
N ARG A 61 -0.63 -8.59 15.23
CA ARG A 61 0.39 -8.91 16.24
C ARG A 61 1.72 -8.35 15.78
N LYS A 62 2.47 -7.74 16.70
CA LYS A 62 3.88 -7.43 16.46
C LYS A 62 4.58 -8.78 16.31
N LYS A 63 5.33 -8.96 15.22
CA LYS A 63 6.26 -10.09 15.12
C LYS A 63 7.33 -9.84 16.17
N ASP A 64 7.41 -10.69 17.19
CA ASP A 64 8.43 -10.55 18.22
C ASP A 64 9.81 -10.63 17.58
N ALA A 65 10.76 -9.85 18.08
CA ALA A 65 12.12 -9.79 17.54
C ALA A 65 12.82 -11.17 17.50
N GLY A 66 12.33 -12.16 18.26
CA GLY A 66 12.82 -13.54 18.25
C GLY A 66 12.38 -14.38 17.04
N GLU A 67 11.32 -14.00 16.32
CA GLU A 67 10.79 -14.79 15.19
C GLU A 67 11.50 -14.45 13.86
N THR A 68 12.25 -13.36 13.80
CA THR A 68 13.10 -12.99 12.64
C THR A 68 14.41 -13.79 12.57
N ALA A 69 14.88 -14.38 13.67
CA ALA A 69 16.10 -15.19 13.69
C ALA A 69 15.91 -16.65 13.21
N LYS A 70 14.66 -17.10 13.02
CA LYS A 70 14.32 -18.49 12.62
C LYS A 70 14.02 -18.66 11.14
N ALA A 71 14.07 -17.57 10.36
CA ALA A 71 13.65 -17.53 8.96
C ALA A 71 14.78 -17.14 7.98
N ALA A 72 16.03 -17.19 8.43
CA ALA A 72 17.25 -17.11 7.63
C ALA A 72 18.01 -18.42 7.78
#